data_AF-A0AA38S0A1-F1
#
_entry.id   AF-A0AA38S0A1-F1
#
_cell.length_a   1.000
_cell.length_b   1.000
_cell.length_c   1.000
_cell.angle_alpha   90.00
_cell.angle_beta   90.00
_cell.angle_gamma   90.00
#
_symmetry.space_group_name_H-M   'P 1'
#
loop_
_entity.id
_entity.type
_entity.pdbx_description
1 polymer ?
#
loop_
_entity_poly.entity_id
_entity_poly.type
_entity_poly.pdbx_seq_one_letter_code
_entity_poly.pdbx_strand_id
1 'polypeptide(L)'
;GASDRGIDLLGTWTLPPLPRPLRVIVQCKALASPRPSSVRELEGAFVGAPTGWRSEGEGEGERVVGLLVAPGASTKGVRDAVGRSRWPMGFVCCDRETGTVRQFIWNQAAVREGLEGVGVGWRHEEGGGEGRLALTWKGRPMDLGVEEGERVQKEAGE
;
A
#
# COMPACT_ATOMS: atom_id res chain seq x y z
N GLY A 1 18.05 -5.47 -3.13
CA GLY A 1 19.36 -5.51 -3.81
C GLY A 1 19.26 -6.30 -5.09
N ALA A 2 19.63 -5.68 -6.22
CA ALA A 2 19.84 -6.16 -7.62
C ALA A 2 19.05 -7.35 -8.21
N SER A 3 18.72 -8.39 -7.44
CA SER A 3 17.97 -9.59 -7.84
C SER A 3 16.48 -9.53 -7.52
N ASP A 4 16.01 -8.49 -6.82
CA ASP A 4 14.64 -8.35 -6.32
C ASP A 4 13.65 -7.78 -7.34
N ARG A 5 14.11 -7.40 -8.55
CA ARG A 5 13.31 -6.76 -9.60
C ARG A 5 12.54 -5.52 -9.10
N GLY A 6 13.04 -4.87 -8.05
CA GLY A 6 12.38 -3.72 -7.43
C GLY A 6 11.23 -4.05 -6.49
N ILE A 7 11.05 -5.31 -6.08
CA ILE A 7 10.09 -5.76 -5.08
C ILE A 7 10.79 -5.84 -3.72
N ASP A 8 10.36 -5.05 -2.75
CA ASP A 8 10.91 -5.11 -1.40
C ASP A 8 10.12 -6.08 -0.51
N LEU A 9 8.79 -6.10 -0.64
CA LEU A 9 7.91 -7.02 0.10
C LEU A 9 6.83 -7.61 -0.79
N LEU A 10 6.41 -8.82 -0.44
CA LEU A 10 5.26 -9.52 -0.99
C LEU A 10 4.38 -9.95 0.17
N GLY A 11 3.07 -9.76 0.04
CA GLY A 11 2.14 -10.21 1.06
C GLY A 11 0.71 -10.32 0.57
N THR A 12 -0.17 -10.57 1.53
CA THR A 12 -1.61 -10.66 1.32
C THR A 12 -2.29 -9.67 2.25
N TRP A 13 -3.22 -8.89 1.71
CA TRP A 13 -4.00 -7.90 2.40
C TRP A 13 -5.45 -8.35 2.49
N THR A 14 -5.84 -8.78 3.70
CA THR A 14 -7.22 -9.14 4.02
C THR A 14 -7.90 -7.92 4.60
N LEU A 15 -8.98 -7.48 3.96
CA LEU A 15 -9.86 -6.43 4.49
C LEU A 15 -11.20 -7.07 4.85
N PRO A 16 -11.74 -6.87 6.07
CA PRO A 16 -12.97 -7.54 6.49
C PRO A 16 -14.15 -7.41 5.52
N PRO A 17 -14.36 -6.26 4.83
CA PRO A 17 -15.46 -6.13 3.87
C PRO A 17 -15.19 -6.76 2.49
N LEU A 18 -13.95 -7.17 2.19
CA LEU A 18 -13.60 -7.77 0.90
C LEU A 18 -13.78 -9.30 0.95
N PRO A 19 -14.43 -9.91 -0.06
CA PRO A 19 -14.75 -11.34 -0.05
C PRO A 19 -13.53 -12.24 -0.23
N ARG A 20 -12.43 -11.70 -0.76
CA ARG A 20 -11.17 -12.43 -0.98
C ARG A 20 -10.00 -11.50 -0.64
N PRO A 21 -8.90 -12.03 -0.06
CA PRO A 21 -7.70 -11.24 0.16
C PRO A 21 -7.06 -10.75 -1.15
N LEU A 22 -6.36 -9.61 -1.07
CA LEU A 22 -5.59 -9.05 -2.18
C LEU A 22 -4.11 -9.41 -2.03
N ARG A 23 -3.46 -9.86 -3.10
CA ARG A 23 -2.00 -9.92 -3.14
C ARG A 23 -1.43 -8.51 -3.25
N VAL A 24 -0.36 -8.24 -2.51
CA VAL A 24 0.28 -6.93 -2.49
C VAL A 24 1.76 -7.05 -2.79
N ILE A 25 2.20 -6.30 -3.79
CA ILE A 25 3.61 -6.08 -4.11
C ILE A 25 3.99 -4.72 -3.53
N VAL A 26 5.01 -4.65 -2.69
CA VAL A 26 5.47 -3.40 -2.11
C VAL A 26 6.87 -3.08 -2.61
N GLN A 27 7.03 -1.85 -3.08
CA GLN A 27 8.33 -1.24 -3.33
C GLN A 27 8.53 -0.07 -2.36
N CYS A 28 9.67 -0.05 -1.67
CA CYS A 28 10.04 0.91 -0.66
C CYS A 28 11.15 1.83 -1.18
N LYS A 29 10.99 3.15 -1.00
CA LYS A 29 12.04 4.16 -1.22
C LYS A 29 12.33 4.93 0.06
N ALA A 30 13.02 4.27 0.98
CA ALA A 30 13.29 4.79 2.33
C ALA A 30 14.25 6.01 2.39
N LEU A 31 15.10 6.20 1.38
CA LEU A 31 16.16 7.23 1.38
C LEU A 31 16.00 8.30 0.29
N ALA A 32 15.00 8.16 -0.58
CA ALA A 32 14.84 9.05 -1.73
C ALA A 32 13.39 9.50 -1.86
N SER A 33 13.19 10.77 -2.19
CA SER A 33 11.87 11.27 -2.56
C SER A 33 11.32 10.48 -3.75
N PRO A 34 10.03 10.10 -3.73
CA PRO A 34 9.44 9.36 -4.83
C PRO A 34 9.43 10.21 -6.11
N ARG A 35 9.79 9.60 -7.23
CA ARG A 35 9.83 10.22 -8.56
C ARG A 35 8.89 9.48 -9.51
N PRO A 36 8.46 10.10 -10.63
CA PRO A 36 7.70 9.39 -11.66
C PRO A 36 8.41 8.13 -12.18
N SER A 37 9.76 8.10 -12.17
CA SER A 37 10.53 6.90 -12.53
C SER A 37 10.32 5.74 -11.54
N SER A 38 10.13 6.02 -10.25
CA SER A 38 9.81 4.99 -9.25
C SER A 38 8.51 4.27 -9.57
N VAL A 39 7.52 4.98 -10.11
CA VAL A 39 6.26 4.36 -10.53
C VAL A 39 6.51 3.41 -11.71
N ARG A 40 7.34 3.78 -12.68
CA ARG A 40 7.71 2.93 -13.82
C ARG A 40 8.53 1.70 -13.39
N GLU A 41 9.37 1.85 -12.37
CA GLU A 41 10.08 0.73 -11.75
C GLU A 41 9.08 -0.24 -11.11
N LEU A 42 8.08 0.25 -10.37
CA LEU A 42 7.01 -0.56 -9.82
C LEU A 42 6.18 -1.26 -10.92
N GLU A 43 5.91 -0.62 -12.06
CA GLU A 43 5.26 -1.27 -13.21
C GLU A 43 6.06 -2.48 -13.70
N GLY A 44 7.40 -2.37 -13.74
CA GLY A 44 8.30 -3.49 -14.03
C GLY A 44 8.26 -4.59 -12.96
N ALA A 45 8.07 -4.21 -11.70
CA ALA A 45 8.00 -5.14 -10.57
C ALA A 45 6.79 -6.09 -10.68
N PHE A 46 5.66 -5.63 -11.24
CA PHE A 46 4.57 -6.57 -11.54
C PHE A 46 5.06 -7.68 -12.48
N VAL A 47 5.92 -7.38 -13.47
CA VAL A 47 6.44 -8.39 -14.43
C VAL A 47 7.37 -9.35 -13.73
N GLY A 48 8.07 -8.84 -12.73
CA GLY A 48 8.95 -9.62 -11.89
C GLY A 48 8.26 -10.49 -10.84
N ALA A 49 6.96 -10.32 -10.59
CA ALA A 49 6.23 -11.00 -9.53
C ALA A 49 6.24 -12.53 -9.69
N PRO A 50 6.15 -13.32 -8.59
CA PRO A 50 6.18 -14.77 -8.66
C PRO A 50 5.09 -15.36 -9.56
N THR A 51 5.38 -16.51 -10.17
CA THR A 51 4.41 -17.23 -11.02
C THR A 51 3.10 -17.45 -10.27
N GLY A 52 1.97 -17.20 -10.95
CA GLY A 52 0.64 -17.29 -10.38
C GLY A 52 0.16 -16.02 -9.69
N TRP A 53 1.02 -15.03 -9.39
CA TRP A 53 0.60 -13.72 -8.86
C TRP A 53 -0.30 -12.98 -9.82
N ARG A 54 0.10 -12.95 -11.09
CA ARG A 54 -0.76 -12.49 -12.17
C ARG A 54 -1.58 -13.67 -12.65
N SER A 55 -2.88 -13.66 -12.39
CA SER A 55 -3.78 -14.55 -13.11
C SER A 55 -3.93 -14.03 -14.54
N GLU A 56 -3.65 -14.89 -15.51
CA GLU A 56 -4.01 -14.63 -16.89
C GLU A 56 -5.50 -14.91 -17.05
N GLY A 57 -6.32 -13.85 -17.13
CA GLY A 57 -7.70 -13.93 -17.60
C GLY A 57 -8.79 -13.53 -16.60
N GLU A 58 -9.99 -13.38 -17.16
CA GLU A 58 -11.26 -13.18 -16.45
C GLU A 58 -11.65 -14.47 -15.72
N GLY A 59 -10.97 -14.74 -14.61
CA GLY A 59 -11.17 -15.93 -13.80
C GLY A 59 -10.80 -15.68 -12.35
N GLU A 60 -11.14 -16.64 -11.50
CA GLU A 60 -11.05 -16.62 -10.04
C GLU A 60 -9.62 -16.51 -9.44
N GLY A 61 -8.68 -15.92 -10.17
CA GLY A 61 -7.33 -15.70 -9.71
C GLY A 61 -7.23 -14.64 -8.61
N GLU A 62 -6.15 -14.73 -7.84
CA GLU A 62 -5.85 -13.74 -6.81
C GLU A 62 -5.48 -12.40 -7.46
N ARG A 63 -6.13 -11.35 -6.95
CA ARG A 63 -6.04 -9.96 -7.41
C ARG A 63 -4.78 -9.30 -6.86
N VAL A 64 -4.03 -8.55 -7.67
CA VAL A 64 -2.74 -7.96 -7.25
C VAL A 64 -2.76 -6.44 -7.27
N VAL A 65 -2.36 -5.83 -6.15
CA VAL A 65 -2.13 -4.38 -6.05
C VAL A 65 -0.67 -4.09 -5.75
N GLY A 66 -0.09 -3.12 -6.45
CA GLY A 66 1.26 -2.64 -6.21
C GLY A 66 1.26 -1.38 -5.35
N LEU A 67 2.14 -1.28 -4.36
CA LEU A 67 2.27 -0.11 -3.50
C LEU A 67 3.69 0.45 -3.54
N LEU A 68 3.81 1.73 -3.92
CA LEU A 68 5.04 2.49 -3.75
C LEU A 68 5.01 3.21 -2.38
N VAL A 69 5.92 2.83 -1.49
CA VAL A 69 6.03 3.38 -0.13
C VAL A 69 7.25 4.29 -0.05
N ALA A 70 7.08 5.52 0.47
CA ALA A 70 8.18 6.46 0.67
C ALA A 70 7.92 7.37 1.89
N PRO A 71 8.96 8.00 2.47
CA PRO A 71 8.80 8.90 3.61
C PRO A 71 8.31 10.31 3.24
N GLY A 72 8.47 10.72 1.97
CA GLY A 72 8.00 12.02 1.49
C GLY A 72 6.63 11.92 0.82
N ALA A 73 5.77 12.90 1.04
CA ALA A 73 4.47 13.00 0.35
C ALA A 73 4.65 12.95 -1.18
N SER A 74 3.64 12.41 -1.88
CA SER A 74 3.68 12.36 -3.34
C SER A 74 3.79 13.76 -3.94
N THR A 75 4.63 13.91 -4.97
CA THR A 75 4.59 15.09 -5.83
C THR A 75 3.45 14.96 -6.85
N LYS A 76 3.06 16.06 -7.50
CA LYS A 76 2.07 16.00 -8.59
C LYS A 76 2.48 15.00 -9.67
N GLY A 77 3.76 14.99 -10.06
CA GLY A 77 4.28 14.06 -11.07
C GLY A 77 4.14 12.59 -10.67
N VAL A 78 4.33 12.26 -9.38
CA VAL A 78 4.12 10.90 -8.86
C VAL A 78 2.64 10.53 -8.92
N ARG A 79 1.75 11.41 -8.45
CA ARG A 79 0.29 11.17 -8.51
C ARG A 79 -0.20 10.97 -9.94
N ASP A 80 0.24 11.82 -10.86
CA ASP A 80 -0.12 11.73 -12.28
C ASP A 80 0.44 10.44 -12.92
N ALA A 81 1.60 9.95 -12.49
CA ALA A 81 2.15 8.68 -12.96
C ALA A 81 1.34 7.49 -12.43
N VAL A 82 1.03 7.45 -11.13
CA VAL A 82 0.17 6.43 -10.51
C VAL A 82 -1.20 6.39 -11.21
N GLY A 83 -1.83 7.55 -11.39
CA GLY A 83 -3.16 7.67 -11.99
C GLY A 83 -3.23 7.23 -13.46
N ARG A 84 -2.14 7.39 -14.22
CA ARG A 84 -2.06 6.98 -15.64
C ARG A 84 -1.63 5.53 -15.83
N SER A 85 -1.02 4.92 -14.83
CA SER A 85 -0.58 3.52 -14.95
C SER A 85 -1.78 2.61 -15.21
N ARG A 86 -1.59 1.63 -16.10
CA ARG A 86 -2.58 0.58 -16.35
C ARG A 86 -2.56 -0.50 -15.28
N TRP A 87 -1.47 -0.59 -14.51
CA TRP A 87 -1.32 -1.57 -13.43
C TRP A 87 -2.11 -1.13 -12.19
N PRO A 88 -2.76 -2.05 -11.45
CA PRO A 88 -3.49 -1.73 -10.23
C PRO A 88 -2.53 -1.30 -9.12
N MET A 89 -2.41 -0.01 -8.82
CA MET A 89 -1.39 0.45 -7.87
C MET A 89 -1.77 1.68 -7.06
N GLY A 90 -0.99 1.91 -5.99
CA GLY A 90 -1.09 3.05 -5.12
C GLY A 90 0.25 3.55 -4.60
N PHE A 91 0.15 4.68 -3.90
CA PHE A 91 1.27 5.33 -3.23
C PHE A 91 0.95 5.52 -1.75
N VAL A 92 1.92 5.21 -0.90
CA VAL A 92 1.84 5.37 0.55
C VAL A 92 2.97 6.29 1.02
N CYS A 93 2.62 7.39 1.67
CA CYS A 93 3.57 8.16 2.48
C CYS A 93 3.56 7.60 3.90
N CYS A 94 4.72 7.17 4.39
CA CYS A 94 4.86 6.59 5.71
C CYS A 94 5.99 7.29 6.47
N ASP A 95 5.70 7.80 7.65
CA ASP A 95 6.72 8.38 8.52
C ASP A 95 7.76 7.31 8.90
N ARG A 96 9.04 7.65 8.76
CA ARG A 96 10.13 6.67 8.88
C ARG A 96 10.37 6.22 10.32
N GLU A 97 10.11 7.08 11.29
CA GLU A 97 10.40 6.82 12.70
C GLU A 97 9.23 6.12 13.38
N THR A 98 8.03 6.62 13.13
CA THR A 98 6.80 6.14 13.78
C THR A 98 6.07 5.06 12.98
N GLY A 99 6.37 4.91 11.68
CA GLY A 99 5.60 4.04 10.79
C GLY A 99 4.20 4.56 10.46
N THR A 100 3.89 5.81 10.83
CA THR A 100 2.56 6.38 10.64
C THR A 100 2.29 6.66 9.17
N VAL A 101 1.19 6.13 8.64
CA VAL A 101 0.75 6.45 7.27
C VAL A 101 0.18 7.86 7.22
N ARG A 102 0.81 8.74 6.42
CA ARG A 102 0.46 10.16 6.26
C ARG A 102 -0.25 10.47 4.93
N GLN A 103 -0.16 9.57 3.95
CA GLN A 103 -0.90 9.64 2.70
C GLN A 103 -1.11 8.23 2.16
N PHE A 104 -2.29 7.94 1.65
CA PHE A 104 -2.54 6.72 0.90
C PHE A 104 -3.48 7.04 -0.27
N ILE A 105 -3.04 6.78 -1.49
CA ILE A 105 -3.80 6.97 -2.72
C ILE A 105 -3.64 5.75 -3.62
N TRP A 106 -4.60 5.51 -4.50
CA TRP A 106 -4.51 4.47 -5.53
C TRP A 106 -5.26 4.89 -6.80
N ASN A 107 -4.97 4.19 -7.90
CA ASN A 107 -5.56 4.48 -9.20
C ASN A 107 -6.86 3.69 -9.46
N GLN A 108 -7.52 4.02 -10.57
CA GLN A 108 -8.77 3.37 -10.97
C GLN A 108 -8.60 1.88 -11.31
N ALA A 109 -7.39 1.46 -11.70
CA ALA A 109 -7.11 0.04 -11.90
C ALA A 109 -7.17 -0.72 -10.57
N ALA A 110 -6.61 -0.18 -9.48
CA ALA A 110 -6.69 -0.77 -8.14
C ALA A 110 -8.14 -0.87 -7.62
N VAL A 111 -8.99 0.12 -7.95
CA VAL A 111 -10.43 0.06 -7.63
C VAL A 111 -11.07 -1.17 -8.29
N ARG A 112 -10.91 -1.32 -9.61
CA ARG A 112 -11.47 -2.47 -10.36
C ARG A 112 -10.89 -3.82 -9.89
N GLU A 113 -9.60 -3.80 -9.52
CA GLU A 113 -8.89 -4.97 -9.07
C GLU A 113 -9.35 -5.47 -7.70
N GLY A 114 -9.97 -4.63 -6.86
CA GLY A 114 -10.55 -5.12 -5.59
C GLY A 114 -10.69 -4.09 -4.50
N LEU A 115 -10.31 -2.83 -4.75
CA LEU A 115 -10.53 -1.73 -3.81
C LEU A 115 -11.87 -1.00 -4.04
N GLU A 116 -12.81 -1.58 -4.78
CA GLU A 116 -14.15 -1.02 -4.95
C GLU A 116 -14.83 -0.83 -3.59
N GLY A 117 -15.32 0.38 -3.32
CA GLY A 117 -15.91 0.75 -2.04
C GLY A 117 -14.90 1.01 -0.92
N VAL A 118 -13.61 0.70 -1.11
CA VAL A 118 -12.56 1.09 -0.16
C VAL A 118 -12.24 2.58 -0.39
N GLY A 119 -12.01 3.31 0.70
CA GLY A 119 -11.58 4.71 0.70
C GLY A 119 -10.58 4.98 1.81
N VAL A 120 -10.09 6.22 1.86
CA VAL A 120 -9.22 6.72 2.94
C VAL A 120 -9.91 7.91 3.60
N GLY A 121 -9.95 7.92 4.92
CA GLY A 121 -10.48 9.01 5.73
C GLY A 121 -9.58 9.34 6.91
N TRP A 122 -9.85 10.46 7.56
CA TRP A 122 -9.21 10.80 8.83
C TRP A 122 -10.03 10.22 9.98
N ARG A 123 -9.35 9.52 10.90
CA ARG A 123 -9.89 9.11 12.18
C ARG A 123 -9.27 9.98 13.25
N HIS A 124 -10.11 10.70 14.00
CA HIS A 124 -9.67 11.40 15.20
C HIS A 124 -9.57 10.40 16.35
N GLU A 125 -8.52 10.52 17.17
CA GLU A 125 -8.43 9.75 18.41
C GLU A 125 -9.29 10.41 19.48
N GLU A 126 -10.05 9.59 20.21
CA GLU A 126 -10.77 10.05 21.40
C GLU A 126 -9.72 10.43 22.45
N GLY A 127 -9.70 11.70 22.86
CA GLY A 127 -8.69 12.23 23.78
C GLY A 127 -7.81 13.35 23.20
N GLY A 128 -8.03 13.77 21.95
CA GLY A 128 -7.36 14.93 21.36
C GLY A 128 -5.96 14.64 20.78
N GLY A 129 -5.64 13.37 20.53
CA GLY A 129 -4.43 12.96 19.81
C GLY A 129 -4.40 13.43 18.36
N GLU A 130 -3.22 13.39 17.74
CA GLU A 130 -3.07 13.66 16.31
C GLU A 130 -3.89 12.60 15.53
N GLY A 131 -4.82 13.06 14.68
CA GLY A 131 -5.61 12.12 13.91
C GLY A 131 -4.73 11.26 12.98
N ARG A 132 -5.27 10.13 12.56
CA ARG A 132 -4.57 9.17 11.70
C ARG A 132 -5.39 8.85 10.47
N LEU A 133 -4.72 8.52 9.37
CA LEU A 133 -5.41 7.97 8.22
C LEU A 133 -5.96 6.58 8.56
N ALA A 134 -7.19 6.35 8.18
CA ALA A 134 -7.89 5.09 8.34
C ALA A 134 -8.56 4.72 7.01
N LEU A 135 -8.72 3.42 6.79
CA LEU A 135 -9.52 2.94 5.66
C LEU A 135 -11.00 3.11 5.96
N THR A 136 -11.76 3.34 4.90
CA THR A 136 -13.21 3.39 4.95
C THR A 136 -13.82 2.38 3.98
N TRP A 137 -14.97 1.84 4.34
CA TRP A 137 -15.81 1.01 3.48
C TRP A 137 -17.10 1.77 3.16
N LYS A 138 -17.30 2.06 1.88
CA LYS A 138 -18.45 2.82 1.36
C LYS A 138 -18.68 4.11 2.16
N GLY A 139 -17.58 4.81 2.47
CA GLY A 139 -17.58 6.07 3.22
C GLY A 139 -17.65 5.93 4.75
N ARG A 140 -17.77 4.73 5.30
CA ARG A 140 -17.80 4.48 6.76
C ARG A 140 -16.44 3.97 7.25
N PRO A 141 -15.95 4.37 8.43
CA PRO A 141 -14.71 3.83 8.98
C PRO A 141 -14.73 2.29 9.04
N MET A 142 -13.65 1.66 8.61
CA MET A 142 -13.46 0.22 8.82
C MET A 142 -12.94 0.00 10.25
N ASP A 143 -13.56 -0.95 10.97
CA ASP A 143 -12.95 -1.52 12.15
C ASP A 143 -12.04 -2.67 11.71
N LEU A 144 -10.74 -2.43 11.76
CA LEU A 144 -9.74 -3.39 11.29
C LEU A 144 -9.27 -4.33 12.39
N GLY A 145 -9.81 -4.25 13.62
CA GLY A 145 -9.47 -5.15 14.72
C GLY A 145 -7.95 -5.31 14.87
N VAL A 146 -7.24 -4.21 15.13
CA VAL A 146 -5.79 -4.27 15.31
C VAL A 146 -5.51 -4.77 16.73
N GLU A 147 -5.12 -6.03 16.87
CA GLU A 147 -4.34 -6.48 18.03
C GLU A 147 -3.04 -5.67 18.03
N GLU A 148 -2.85 -4.81 19.02
CA GLU A 148 -1.63 -4.03 19.15
C GLU A 148 -0.44 -4.98 19.33
N GLY A 149 0.41 -5.06 18.31
CA GLY A 149 1.65 -5.84 18.35
C GLY A 149 2.51 -5.37 19.52
N GLU A 150 2.70 -6.28 20.48
CA GLU A 150 3.55 -6.13 21.67
C GLU A 150 4.93 -5.60 21.28
N ARG A 151 5.24 -4.37 21.70
CA ARG A 151 6.59 -3.80 21.55
C ARG A 151 7.52 -4.59 22.46
N VAL A 152 8.25 -5.54 21.90
CA VAL A 152 9.36 -6.18 22.61
C VAL A 152 10.41 -5.11 22.91
N GLN A 153 10.41 -4.64 24.16
CA GLN A 153 11.51 -3.86 24.72
C GLN A 153 12.73 -4.78 24.75
N LYS A 154 13.73 -4.49 23.91
CA LYS A 154 15.06 -5.08 24.09
C LYS A 154 15.70 -4.37 25.28
N GLU A 155 15.71 -5.03 26.42
CA GLU A 155 16.61 -4.67 27.52
C GLU A 155 18.05 -4.76 27.02
N ALA A 156 18.77 -3.64 27.10
CA ALA A 156 20.21 -3.60 26.97
C ALA A 156 20.80 -4.12 28.28
N GLY A 157 21.32 -5.34 28.27
CA GLY A 157 22.20 -5.86 29.32
C GLY A 157 23.65 -5.57 28.94
N GLU A 158 24.33 -4.80 29.78
CA GLU A 158 25.80 -4.71 29.90
C GLU A 158 26.41 -6.07 30.31
#